data_AF-A0A2K2BA95-F1
#
_entry.id   AF-A0A2K2BA95-F1
#
_cell.length_a   1.000
_cell.length_b   1.000
_cell.length_c   1.000
_cell.angle_alpha   90.00
_cell.angle_beta   90.00
_cell.angle_gamma   90.00
#
_symmetry.space_group_name_H-M   'P 1'
#
loop_
_entity.id
_entity.type
_entity.pdbx_description
1 polymer ?
#
loop_
_entity_poly.entity_id
_entity_poly.type
_entity_poly.pdbx_seq_one_letter_code
_entity_poly.pdbx_strand_id
1 'polypeptide(L)'
;MEDHKIMYLQQFLGHNSLVSLEDLINIIKENETKLRDSYAETIDLSRKDFATMILLDAVFIIMVLLKMEDFRGFYESGRSDHIFYRPFKLVDVLFDMSLLENQLPFFIVQKLFERFSGAANPEINCTLTELTCDLFKGLWPDWVKEDSWKIINPSGVLHFVDFLQKCQQPTEEHRPAKKEVFLSAPTATELHQSGVKFKRSDKSPLLDITFNNGILEIPQLKIYDVIEILFRNLQAFEQCHHRNGDTFVNDYIVNLFKPKAEYQES
;
A
#
# COMPACT_ATOMS: atom_id res chain seq x y z
N MET A 1 19.65 -7.37 5.80
CA MET A 1 18.21 -7.28 6.09
C MET A 1 17.89 -8.04 7.37
N GLU A 2 18.23 -9.32 7.49
CA GLU A 2 18.01 -10.06 8.76
C GLU A 2 18.67 -9.42 9.99
N ASP A 3 19.92 -8.96 9.86
CA ASP A 3 20.58 -8.22 10.97
C ASP A 3 19.82 -6.94 11.37
N HIS A 4 19.23 -6.23 10.39
CA HIS A 4 18.41 -5.04 10.65
C HIS A 4 17.10 -5.40 11.34
N LYS A 5 16.47 -6.52 10.99
CA LYS A 5 15.26 -6.99 11.68
C LYS A 5 15.54 -7.33 13.14
N ILE A 6 16.65 -8.02 13.42
CA ILE A 6 17.07 -8.34 14.80
C ILE A 6 17.39 -7.05 15.58
N MET A 7 18.14 -6.14 14.97
CA MET A 7 18.46 -4.83 15.56
C MET A 7 17.20 -4.02 15.87
N TYR A 8 16.23 -3.99 14.96
CA TYR A 8 14.96 -3.29 15.16
C TYR A 8 14.09 -3.95 16.22
N LEU A 9 14.09 -5.29 16.33
CA LEU A 9 13.45 -5.98 17.43
C LEU A 9 14.07 -5.61 18.78
N GLN A 10 15.40 -5.55 18.88
CA GLN A 10 16.10 -5.14 20.09
C GLN A 10 15.77 -3.69 20.47
N GLN A 11 15.73 -2.77 19.50
CA GLN A 11 15.34 -1.38 19.73
C GLN A 11 13.88 -1.30 20.19
N PHE A 12 12.96 -1.97 19.49
CA PHE A 12 11.54 -2.02 19.82
C PHE A 12 11.29 -2.45 21.27
N LEU A 13 11.94 -3.53 21.71
CA LEU A 13 11.84 -4.03 23.09
C LEU A 13 12.56 -3.10 24.10
N GLY A 14 13.64 -2.44 23.70
CA GLY A 14 14.38 -1.51 24.55
C GLY A 14 13.63 -0.20 24.81
N HIS A 15 12.81 0.26 23.87
CA HIS A 15 12.03 1.49 23.99
C HIS A 15 10.81 1.36 24.90
N ASN A 16 10.30 0.14 25.10
CA ASN A 16 9.10 -0.08 25.89
C ASN A 16 9.21 -1.27 26.84
N SER A 17 9.57 -0.99 28.09
CA SER A 17 9.73 -2.01 29.13
C SER A 17 8.43 -2.74 29.51
N LEU A 18 7.26 -2.23 29.09
CA LEU A 18 5.96 -2.85 29.32
C LEU A 18 5.56 -3.86 28.25
N VAL A 19 6.35 -3.97 27.17
CA VAL A 19 6.14 -4.92 26.08
C VAL A 19 7.22 -5.99 26.13
N SER A 20 6.84 -7.22 26.45
CA SER A 20 7.78 -8.34 26.45
C SER A 20 7.81 -9.04 25.09
N LEU A 21 8.92 -9.72 24.78
CA LEU A 21 9.00 -10.61 23.61
C LEU A 21 7.92 -11.70 23.65
N GLU A 22 7.59 -12.19 24.84
CA GLU A 22 6.57 -13.21 25.04
C GLU A 22 5.17 -12.69 24.68
N ASP A 23 4.85 -11.44 25.02
CA ASP A 23 3.58 -10.80 24.65
C ASP A 23 3.40 -10.76 23.14
N LEU A 24 4.43 -10.32 22.42
CA LEU A 24 4.41 -10.22 20.96
C LEU A 24 4.24 -11.59 20.29
N ILE A 25 4.98 -12.58 20.79
CA ILE A 25 4.86 -13.97 20.32
C ILE A 25 3.47 -14.53 20.59
N ASN A 26 2.86 -14.22 21.74
CA ASN A 26 1.52 -14.68 22.09
C ASN A 26 0.46 -14.07 21.16
N ILE A 27 0.55 -12.77 20.85
CA ILE A 27 -0.32 -12.12 19.84
C ILE A 27 -0.25 -12.86 18.50
N ILE A 28 0.95 -13.23 18.04
CA ILE A 28 1.11 -13.94 16.76
C ILE A 28 0.52 -15.35 16.85
N LYS A 29 0.82 -16.11 17.92
CA LYS A 29 0.30 -17.47 18.12
C LYS A 29 -1.24 -17.52 18.15
N GLU A 30 -1.87 -16.58 18.83
CA GLU A 30 -3.34 -16.47 18.89
C GLU A 30 -3.97 -16.20 17.52
N ASN A 31 -3.19 -15.66 16.58
CA ASN A 31 -3.64 -15.32 15.23
C ASN A 31 -3.02 -16.20 14.14
N GLU A 32 -2.30 -17.27 14.51
CA GLU A 32 -1.50 -18.08 13.57
C GLU A 32 -2.36 -18.65 12.43
N THR A 33 -3.53 -19.21 12.73
CA THR A 33 -4.44 -19.74 11.70
C THR A 33 -4.83 -18.67 10.70
N LYS A 34 -5.32 -17.52 11.18
CA LYS A 34 -5.73 -16.40 10.31
C LYS A 34 -4.55 -15.86 9.48
N LEU A 35 -3.36 -15.79 10.07
CA LEU A 35 -2.14 -15.39 9.37
C LEU A 35 -1.80 -16.36 8.23
N ARG A 36 -1.79 -17.66 8.50
CA ARG A 36 -1.51 -18.69 7.48
C ARG A 36 -2.56 -18.68 6.37
N ASP A 37 -3.83 -18.55 6.74
CA ASP A 37 -4.95 -18.47 5.80
C ASP A 37 -4.93 -17.19 4.95
N SER A 38 -4.12 -16.20 5.30
CA SER A 38 -3.92 -14.99 4.49
C SER A 38 -2.99 -15.23 3.29
N TYR A 39 -2.26 -16.35 3.25
CA TYR A 39 -1.38 -16.71 2.15
C TYR A 39 -2.04 -17.74 1.23
N ALA A 40 -1.89 -17.57 -0.08
CA ALA A 40 -2.46 -18.50 -1.05
C ALA A 40 -1.79 -19.89 -0.99
N GLU A 41 -0.50 -19.92 -0.68
CA GLU A 41 0.28 -21.14 -0.55
C GLU A 41 0.35 -21.62 0.90
N THR A 42 0.43 -22.94 1.07
CA THR A 42 0.66 -23.53 2.40
C THR A 42 2.09 -23.28 2.82
N ILE A 43 2.26 -22.53 3.92
CA ILE A 43 3.58 -22.24 4.49
C ILE A 43 4.06 -23.43 5.32
N ASP A 44 4.99 -24.22 4.78
CA ASP A 44 5.63 -25.35 5.46
C ASP A 44 6.75 -24.91 6.42
N LEU A 45 6.38 -24.08 7.39
CA LEU A 45 7.25 -23.66 8.49
C LEU A 45 6.69 -24.16 9.81
N SER A 46 7.58 -24.55 10.72
CA SER A 46 7.20 -24.86 12.10
C SER A 46 6.50 -23.66 12.74
N ARG A 47 5.65 -23.89 13.74
CA ARG A 47 4.97 -22.80 14.46
C ARG A 47 5.95 -21.76 15.01
N LYS A 48 7.12 -22.23 15.45
CA LYS A 48 8.18 -21.37 15.98
C LYS A 48 8.77 -20.50 14.87
N ASP A 49 9.19 -21.12 13.77
CA ASP A 49 9.86 -20.40 12.67
C ASP A 49 8.89 -19.42 11.98
N PHE A 50 7.63 -19.83 11.81
CA PHE A 50 6.58 -18.95 11.30
C PHE A 50 6.35 -17.75 12.22
N ALA A 51 6.23 -17.96 13.53
CA ALA A 51 6.06 -16.87 14.47
C ALA A 51 7.28 -15.93 14.50
N THR A 52 8.49 -16.47 14.39
CA THR A 52 9.72 -15.68 14.30
C THR A 52 9.76 -14.83 13.02
N MET A 53 9.39 -15.41 11.87
CA MET A 53 9.31 -14.70 10.60
C MET A 53 8.33 -13.52 10.69
N ILE A 54 7.08 -13.79 11.10
CA ILE A 54 6.05 -12.74 11.24
C ILE A 54 6.48 -11.66 12.23
N LEU A 55 7.05 -12.05 13.36
CA LEU A 55 7.51 -11.10 14.38
C LEU A 55 8.58 -10.15 13.82
N LEU A 56 9.63 -10.72 13.23
CA LEU A 56 10.76 -9.96 12.71
C LEU A 56 10.31 -9.02 11.59
N ASP A 57 9.46 -9.49 10.68
CA ASP A 57 8.99 -8.70 9.55
C ASP A 57 8.02 -7.59 10.01
N ALA A 58 7.08 -7.89 10.90
CA ALA A 58 6.12 -6.89 11.37
C ALA A 58 6.79 -5.81 12.24
N VAL A 59 7.68 -6.21 13.17
CA VAL A 59 8.43 -5.25 14.00
C VAL A 59 9.36 -4.42 13.14
N PHE A 60 9.99 -5.02 12.12
CA PHE A 60 10.79 -4.27 11.17
C PHE A 60 10.00 -3.16 10.48
N ILE A 61 8.81 -3.48 9.96
CA ILE A 61 7.92 -2.52 9.31
C ILE A 61 7.49 -1.41 10.28
N ILE A 62 7.09 -1.76 11.51
CA ILE A 62 6.69 -0.78 12.53
C ILE A 62 7.85 0.17 12.85
N MET A 63 9.06 -0.36 13.00
CA MET A 63 10.23 0.47 13.29
C MET A 63 10.60 1.39 12.11
N VAL A 64 10.44 0.93 10.86
CA VAL A 64 10.62 1.79 9.68
C VAL A 64 9.59 2.92 9.67
N LEU A 65 8.32 2.61 9.95
CA LEU A 65 7.22 3.59 10.01
C LEU A 65 7.48 4.66 11.07
N LEU A 66 7.81 4.24 12.30
CA LEU A 66 8.11 5.13 13.40
C LEU A 66 9.35 5.99 13.14
N LYS A 67 10.44 5.39 12.65
CA LYS A 67 11.67 6.13 12.32
C LYS A 67 11.49 7.15 11.20
N MET A 68 10.55 6.91 10.28
CA MET A 68 10.21 7.87 9.23
C MET A 68 9.46 9.09 9.75
N GLU A 69 8.54 8.90 10.70
CA GLU A 69 7.94 10.00 11.46
C GLU A 69 9.03 10.77 12.24
N ASP A 70 9.93 10.03 12.88
CA ASP A 70 10.97 10.53 13.79
C ASP A 70 12.29 10.96 13.11
N PHE A 71 12.30 11.25 11.81
CA PHE A 71 13.38 12.07 11.21
C PHE A 71 13.46 13.49 11.83
N ARG A 72 12.67 13.77 12.87
CA ARG A 72 12.66 14.96 13.75
C ARG A 72 12.96 14.69 15.24
N GLY A 73 13.32 13.46 15.65
CA GLY A 73 13.83 13.12 16.99
C GLY A 73 13.22 11.85 17.60
N PHE A 74 13.92 11.19 18.55
CA PHE A 74 13.58 10.00 19.36
C PHE A 74 14.22 8.64 19.03
N TYR A 75 14.79 8.44 17.84
CA TYR A 75 15.65 7.27 17.59
C TYR A 75 17.12 7.65 17.50
N GLU A 76 17.91 7.31 18.53
CA GLU A 76 19.37 7.24 18.42
C GLU A 76 19.75 6.12 17.45
N SER A 77 19.76 6.46 16.17
CA SER A 77 20.20 5.51 15.15
C SER A 77 21.72 5.59 15.07
N GLY A 78 22.37 4.53 15.56
CA GLY A 78 23.82 4.36 15.41
C GLY A 78 24.22 4.32 13.93
N ARG A 79 25.50 4.60 13.64
CA ARG A 79 26.07 4.57 12.28
C ARG A 79 25.89 3.23 11.52
N SER A 80 25.37 2.19 12.19
CA SER A 80 25.05 0.87 11.64
C SER A 80 23.66 0.77 11.01
N ASP A 81 22.76 1.75 11.20
CA ASP A 81 21.43 1.72 10.59
C ASP A 81 21.48 2.11 9.11
N HIS A 82 21.83 1.14 8.27
CA HIS A 82 21.92 1.32 6.82
C HIS A 82 20.58 1.56 6.09
N ILE A 83 19.44 1.51 6.78
CA ILE A 83 18.14 1.84 6.18
C ILE A 83 18.03 3.35 6.07
N PHE A 84 18.28 4.05 7.18
CA PHE A 84 18.18 5.50 7.28
C PHE A 84 19.50 6.25 7.15
N TYR A 85 20.63 5.55 7.19
CA TYR A 85 21.97 6.11 7.03
C TYR A 85 22.71 5.39 5.91
N ARG A 86 23.83 5.99 5.45
CA ARG A 86 24.64 5.48 4.34
C ARG A 86 24.87 3.96 4.45
N PRO A 87 24.56 3.17 3.40
CA PRO A 87 24.26 3.57 2.02
C PRO A 87 22.81 4.02 1.71
N PHE A 88 21.91 4.13 2.70
CA PHE A 88 20.48 4.49 2.54
C PHE A 88 19.66 3.45 1.76
N LYS A 89 19.23 2.40 2.45
CA LYS A 89 18.38 1.32 1.89
C LYS A 89 16.88 1.56 2.03
N LEU A 90 16.46 2.70 2.58
CA LEU A 90 15.04 3.00 2.78
C LEU A 90 14.24 2.86 1.48
N VAL A 91 14.72 3.40 0.36
CA VAL A 91 13.99 3.34 -0.91
C VAL A 91 13.78 1.89 -1.38
N ASP A 92 14.79 1.03 -1.23
CA ASP A 92 14.67 -0.40 -1.55
C ASP A 92 13.60 -1.07 -0.67
N VAL A 93 13.61 -0.78 0.63
CA VAL A 93 12.60 -1.27 1.58
C VAL A 93 11.19 -0.80 1.19
N LEU A 94 11.03 0.44 0.76
CA LEU A 94 9.72 0.97 0.36
C LEU A 94 9.22 0.34 -0.94
N PHE A 95 10.11 0.05 -1.89
CA PHE A 95 9.76 -0.74 -3.06
C PHE A 95 9.34 -2.15 -2.67
N ASP A 96 10.10 -2.83 -1.82
CA ASP A 96 9.77 -4.17 -1.31
C ASP A 96 8.40 -4.19 -0.61
N MET A 97 8.06 -3.16 0.18
CA MET A 97 6.74 -3.02 0.81
C MET A 97 5.61 -2.79 -0.21
N SER A 98 5.94 -2.33 -1.42
CA SER A 98 4.99 -2.13 -2.52
C SER A 98 4.88 -3.36 -3.45
N LEU A 99 5.66 -4.42 -3.20
CA LEU A 99 5.60 -5.66 -3.98
C LEU A 99 4.55 -6.63 -3.40
N LEU A 100 3.69 -7.17 -4.27
CA LEU A 100 2.62 -8.08 -3.88
C LEU A 100 3.14 -9.40 -3.28
N GLU A 101 4.32 -9.85 -3.70
CA GLU A 101 4.95 -11.08 -3.20
C GLU A 101 5.50 -10.95 -1.77
N ASN A 102 5.74 -9.73 -1.28
CA ASN A 102 6.38 -9.46 0.00
C ASN A 102 5.42 -8.77 0.98
N GLN A 103 4.23 -9.34 1.15
CA GLN A 103 3.17 -8.74 1.97
C GLN A 103 2.97 -9.48 3.29
N LEU A 104 2.82 -8.70 4.36
CA LEU A 104 2.25 -9.16 5.63
C LEU A 104 0.79 -8.74 5.72
N PRO A 105 -0.08 -9.56 6.34
CA PRO A 105 -1.43 -9.13 6.67
C PRO A 105 -1.42 -7.87 7.54
N PHE A 106 -2.10 -6.81 7.12
CA PHE A 106 -2.07 -5.51 7.79
C PHE A 106 -2.54 -5.60 9.25
N PHE A 107 -3.51 -6.48 9.52
CA PHE A 107 -4.07 -6.64 10.86
C PHE A 107 -3.03 -7.07 11.93
N ILE A 108 -1.99 -7.84 11.56
CA ILE A 108 -0.99 -8.26 12.55
C ILE A 108 -0.04 -7.12 12.88
N VAL A 109 0.31 -6.32 11.86
CA VAL A 109 1.10 -5.10 12.04
C VAL A 109 0.33 -4.12 12.94
N GLN A 110 -0.98 -3.96 12.70
CA GLN A 110 -1.88 -3.15 13.53
C GLN A 110 -1.88 -3.60 14.99
N LYS A 111 -2.10 -4.89 15.26
CA LYS A 111 -2.15 -5.42 16.64
C LYS A 111 -0.83 -5.23 17.39
N LEU A 112 0.30 -5.48 16.71
CA LEU A 112 1.63 -5.31 17.31
C LEU A 112 1.96 -3.84 17.53
N PHE A 113 1.54 -2.95 16.61
CA PHE A 113 1.66 -1.50 16.77
C PHE A 113 0.84 -1.00 17.96
N GLU A 114 -0.44 -1.36 18.08
CA GLU A 114 -1.31 -0.97 19.20
C GLU A 114 -0.76 -1.45 20.56
N ARG A 115 -0.16 -2.63 20.59
CA ARG A 115 0.52 -3.14 21.79
C ARG A 115 1.71 -2.26 22.19
N PHE A 116 2.39 -1.65 21.22
CA PHE A 116 3.53 -0.76 21.42
C PHE A 116 3.13 0.68 21.75
N SER A 117 2.19 1.27 21.01
CA SER A 117 1.80 2.68 21.09
C SER A 117 0.71 3.00 22.12
N GLY A 118 -0.01 2.00 22.65
CA GLY A 118 -1.11 2.19 23.60
C GLY A 118 -0.67 2.68 24.99
N ALA A 119 -1.27 2.15 26.07
CA ALA A 119 -0.94 2.50 27.46
C ALA A 119 0.56 2.35 27.84
N ALA A 120 1.34 1.77 26.93
CA ALA A 120 2.75 1.51 27.06
C ALA A 120 3.65 2.64 26.51
N ASN A 121 3.15 3.55 25.66
CA ASN A 121 3.91 4.72 25.20
C ASN A 121 3.01 5.93 24.82
N PRO A 122 2.62 6.77 25.79
CA PRO A 122 1.68 7.88 25.58
C PRO A 122 2.17 8.99 24.64
N GLU A 123 3.44 8.99 24.26
CA GLU A 123 4.04 10.00 23.39
C GLU A 123 3.73 9.75 21.90
N ILE A 124 3.40 8.50 21.54
CA ILE A 124 3.03 8.12 20.17
C ILE A 124 1.53 8.43 19.98
N ASN A 125 1.25 9.57 19.36
CA ASN A 125 -0.12 10.04 19.10
C ASN A 125 -0.52 9.89 17.61
N CYS A 126 -0.01 8.86 16.94
CA CYS A 126 -0.29 8.56 15.54
C CYS A 126 -0.84 7.12 15.40
N THR A 127 -1.67 6.92 14.40
CA THR A 127 -2.21 5.61 14.00
C THR A 127 -1.30 4.95 12.98
N LEU A 128 -1.35 3.62 12.88
CA LEU A 128 -0.59 2.89 11.85
C LEU A 128 -0.94 3.37 10.44
N THR A 129 -2.20 3.74 10.20
CA THR A 129 -2.69 4.26 8.92
C THR A 129 -2.10 5.63 8.58
N GLU A 130 -1.95 6.52 9.56
CA GLU A 130 -1.30 7.84 9.38
C GLU A 130 0.17 7.63 9.02
N LEU A 131 0.89 6.82 9.80
CA LEU A 131 2.29 6.46 9.54
C LEU A 131 2.48 5.84 8.15
N THR A 132 1.59 4.92 7.77
CA THR A 132 1.63 4.25 6.46
C THR A 132 1.41 5.25 5.33
N CYS A 133 0.47 6.19 5.49
CA CYS A 133 0.24 7.26 4.53
C CYS A 133 1.46 8.18 4.39
N ASP A 134 2.05 8.61 5.50
CA ASP A 134 3.23 9.48 5.47
C ASP A 134 4.44 8.81 4.82
N LEU A 135 4.63 7.52 5.11
CA LEU A 135 5.66 6.69 4.48
C LEU A 135 5.51 6.65 2.95
N PHE A 136 4.33 6.25 2.47
CA PHE A 136 4.10 6.09 1.04
C PHE A 136 3.91 7.41 0.30
N LYS A 137 3.53 8.51 0.97
CA LYS A 137 3.57 9.85 0.38
C LYS A 137 4.99 10.23 -0.04
N GLY A 138 6.00 9.79 0.73
CA GLY A 138 7.41 10.00 0.40
C GLY A 138 7.84 9.30 -0.90
N LEU A 139 7.38 8.06 -1.12
CA LEU A 139 7.72 7.27 -2.31
C LEU A 139 6.80 7.58 -3.51
N TRP A 140 5.51 7.77 -3.26
CA TRP A 140 4.45 7.89 -4.26
C TRP A 140 3.66 9.21 -4.09
N PRO A 141 4.30 10.39 -4.17
CA PRO A 141 3.68 11.68 -3.82
C PRO A 141 2.47 12.09 -4.69
N ASP A 142 2.45 11.62 -5.93
CA ASP A 142 1.29 11.85 -6.81
C ASP A 142 0.13 10.90 -6.45
N TRP A 143 0.40 9.70 -5.92
CA TRP A 143 -0.57 8.63 -5.59
C TRP A 143 -1.09 8.65 -4.15
N VAL A 144 -0.28 8.98 -3.15
CA VAL A 144 -0.73 9.03 -1.75
C VAL A 144 -0.74 10.49 -1.28
N LYS A 145 -1.89 10.94 -0.77
CA LYS A 145 -2.07 12.30 -0.26
C LYS A 145 -2.05 12.28 1.27
N GLU A 146 -1.77 13.45 1.84
CA GLU A 146 -1.66 13.63 3.30
C GLU A 146 -2.93 13.22 4.04
N ASP A 147 -4.09 13.42 3.44
CA ASP A 147 -5.38 13.08 4.03
C ASP A 147 -5.91 11.70 3.62
N SER A 148 -5.14 10.91 2.85
CA SER A 148 -5.57 9.59 2.36
C SER A 148 -5.91 8.63 3.50
N TRP A 149 -5.31 8.77 4.67
CA TRP A 149 -5.59 7.90 5.83
C TRP A 149 -7.01 8.10 6.37
N LYS A 150 -7.61 9.29 6.22
CA LYS A 150 -8.93 9.64 6.79
C LYS A 150 -10.07 8.79 6.21
N ILE A 151 -9.89 8.29 4.99
CA ILE A 151 -10.88 7.48 4.29
C ILE A 151 -10.61 5.97 4.43
N ILE A 152 -9.47 5.59 5.01
CA ILE A 152 -9.05 4.19 5.12
C ILE A 152 -9.56 3.61 6.44
N ASN A 153 -10.40 2.60 6.35
CA ASN A 153 -10.73 1.77 7.51
C ASN A 153 -9.66 0.67 7.67
N PRO A 154 -8.84 0.69 8.74
CA PRO A 154 -7.74 -0.27 8.93
C PRO A 154 -8.24 -1.72 9.01
N SER A 155 -9.46 -1.96 9.49
CA SER A 155 -10.03 -3.31 9.57
C SER A 155 -10.36 -3.92 8.20
N GLY A 156 -10.50 -3.08 7.17
CA GLY A 156 -10.78 -3.49 5.80
C GLY A 156 -9.53 -3.61 4.92
N VAL A 157 -8.33 -3.31 5.46
CA VAL A 157 -7.06 -3.38 4.73
C VAL A 157 -6.49 -4.79 4.85
N LEU A 158 -6.21 -5.43 3.71
CA LEU A 158 -5.58 -6.75 3.67
C LEU A 158 -4.08 -6.68 3.94
N HIS A 159 -3.37 -5.81 3.22
CA HIS A 159 -1.91 -5.60 3.28
C HIS A 159 -1.56 -4.24 2.63
N PHE A 160 -0.29 -3.88 2.53
CA PHE A 160 0.15 -2.56 2.06
C PHE A 160 -0.18 -2.27 0.58
N VAL A 161 -0.15 -3.28 -0.30
CA VAL A 161 -0.62 -3.10 -1.69
C VAL A 161 -2.13 -2.81 -1.77
N ASP A 162 -2.96 -3.48 -0.95
CA ASP A 162 -4.39 -3.14 -0.84
C ASP A 162 -4.58 -1.74 -0.23
N PHE A 163 -3.77 -1.35 0.75
CA PHE A 163 -3.77 0.01 1.29
C PHE A 163 -3.53 1.05 0.18
N LEU A 164 -2.51 0.84 -0.66
CA LEU A 164 -2.19 1.72 -1.79
C LEU A 164 -3.33 1.78 -2.82
N GLN A 165 -4.04 0.66 -3.05
CA GLN A 165 -5.24 0.65 -3.89
C GLN A 165 -6.36 1.50 -3.27
N LYS A 166 -6.64 1.32 -1.97
CA LYS A 166 -7.67 2.06 -1.24
C LYS A 166 -7.43 3.56 -1.20
N CYS A 167 -6.18 4.02 -1.21
CA CYS A 167 -5.85 5.44 -1.35
C CYS A 167 -6.44 6.08 -2.63
N GLN A 168 -6.74 5.27 -3.65
CA GLN A 168 -7.18 5.72 -4.97
C GLN A 168 -8.58 5.23 -5.37
N GLN A 169 -9.30 4.56 -4.47
CA GLN A 169 -10.68 4.16 -4.75
C GLN A 169 -11.54 5.41 -4.97
N PRO A 170 -12.28 5.50 -6.11
CA PRO A 170 -13.20 6.59 -6.35
C PRO A 170 -14.26 6.67 -5.23
N THR A 171 -14.77 7.87 -4.99
CA THR A 171 -15.91 8.07 -4.08
C THR A 171 -17.09 7.21 -4.52
N GLU A 172 -17.90 6.70 -3.58
CA GLU A 172 -19.07 5.85 -3.90
C GLU A 172 -20.02 6.49 -4.93
N GLU A 173 -20.11 7.83 -4.95
CA GLU A 173 -20.89 8.60 -5.94
C GLU A 173 -20.41 8.42 -7.39
N HIS A 174 -19.11 8.17 -7.58
CA HIS A 174 -18.46 7.99 -8.89
C HIS A 174 -18.10 6.51 -9.15
N ARG A 175 -18.54 5.58 -8.29
CA ARG A 175 -18.30 4.16 -8.52
C ARG A 175 -19.08 3.72 -9.77
N PRO A 176 -18.41 3.13 -10.78
CA PRO A 176 -19.08 2.63 -11.96
C PRO A 176 -20.09 1.55 -11.57
N ALA A 177 -21.29 1.63 -12.16
CA ALA A 177 -22.29 0.59 -11.97
C ALA A 177 -21.72 -0.77 -12.43
N LYS A 178 -21.87 -1.81 -11.60
CA LYS A 178 -21.50 -3.19 -11.96
C LYS A 178 -22.29 -3.63 -13.20
N LYS A 179 -21.72 -3.45 -14.39
CA LYS A 179 -22.30 -3.91 -15.66
C LYS A 179 -21.49 -5.08 -16.19
N GLU A 180 -22.18 -6.19 -16.43
CA GLU A 180 -21.67 -7.43 -17.03
C GLU A 180 -21.31 -7.31 -18.52
N VAL A 181 -21.23 -6.10 -19.09
CA VAL A 181 -21.02 -5.93 -20.53
C VAL A 181 -19.63 -5.37 -20.79
N PHE A 182 -18.76 -6.23 -21.31
CA PHE A 182 -17.48 -5.86 -21.93
C PHE A 182 -17.74 -5.05 -23.20
N LEU A 183 -18.12 -3.78 -23.04
CA LEU A 183 -18.00 -2.82 -24.13
C LEU A 183 -16.54 -2.39 -24.17
N SER A 184 -15.88 -2.59 -25.31
CA SER A 184 -14.57 -1.98 -25.54
C SER A 184 -14.75 -0.47 -25.44
N ALA A 185 -14.15 0.15 -24.41
CA ALA A 185 -14.17 1.60 -24.31
C ALA A 185 -13.61 2.24 -25.60
N PRO A 186 -14.27 3.29 -26.12
CA PRO A 186 -13.77 4.00 -27.29
C PRO A 186 -12.38 4.60 -27.01
N THR A 187 -11.56 4.69 -28.04
CA THR A 187 -10.25 5.33 -27.99
C THR A 187 -10.40 6.84 -27.74
N ALA A 188 -9.33 7.47 -27.24
CA ALA A 188 -9.30 8.93 -27.07
C ALA A 188 -9.58 9.67 -28.38
N THR A 189 -9.17 9.12 -29.52
CA THR A 189 -9.44 9.69 -30.85
C THR A 189 -10.91 9.60 -31.22
N GLU A 190 -11.56 8.45 -31.04
CA GLU A 190 -12.99 8.27 -31.33
C GLU A 190 -13.86 9.16 -30.44
N LEU A 191 -13.49 9.29 -29.16
CA LEU A 191 -14.14 10.22 -28.22
C LEU A 191 -14.02 11.66 -28.71
N HIS A 192 -12.82 12.09 -29.10
CA HIS A 192 -12.59 13.44 -29.60
C HIS A 192 -13.41 13.74 -30.86
N GLN A 193 -13.41 12.80 -31.82
CA GLN A 193 -14.19 12.90 -33.06
C GLN A 193 -15.69 12.94 -32.82
N SER A 194 -16.16 12.31 -31.74
CA SER A 194 -17.56 12.35 -31.30
C SER A 194 -17.94 13.66 -30.58
N GLY A 195 -17.02 14.62 -30.50
CA GLY A 195 -17.24 15.93 -29.87
C GLY A 195 -16.93 15.98 -28.37
N VAL A 196 -16.34 14.92 -27.80
CA VAL A 196 -15.90 14.92 -26.40
C VAL A 196 -14.71 15.87 -26.22
N LYS A 197 -14.82 16.76 -25.25
CA LYS A 197 -13.76 17.68 -24.84
C LYS A 197 -12.99 17.07 -23.67
N PHE A 198 -11.68 17.08 -23.77
CA PHE A 198 -10.81 16.62 -22.67
C PHE A 198 -10.43 17.81 -21.80
N LYS A 199 -10.52 17.63 -20.49
CA LYS A 199 -10.13 18.65 -19.52
C LYS A 199 -9.27 18.01 -18.44
N ARG A 200 -8.17 18.67 -18.09
CA ARG A 200 -7.35 18.27 -16.95
C ARG A 200 -8.11 18.56 -15.65
N SER A 201 -8.06 17.62 -14.73
CA SER A 201 -8.49 17.76 -13.35
C SER A 201 -7.27 17.74 -12.41
N ASP A 202 -7.32 18.53 -11.36
CA ASP A 202 -6.38 18.47 -10.23
C ASP A 202 -7.01 17.78 -9.00
N LYS A 203 -8.17 17.12 -9.20
CA LYS A 203 -8.87 16.37 -8.15
C LYS A 203 -8.10 15.08 -7.80
N SER A 204 -8.27 14.66 -6.54
CA SER A 204 -7.89 13.34 -6.03
C SER A 204 -9.17 12.61 -5.64
N PRO A 205 -9.31 11.30 -5.88
CA PRO A 205 -8.28 10.37 -6.37
C PRO A 205 -7.99 10.47 -7.88
N LEU A 206 -6.80 10.03 -8.29
CA LEU A 206 -6.31 10.02 -9.67
C LEU A 206 -7.10 9.10 -10.60
N LEU A 207 -7.77 8.09 -10.04
CA LEU A 207 -8.63 7.17 -10.78
C LEU A 207 -10.06 7.70 -10.93
N ASP A 208 -10.39 8.87 -10.37
CA ASP A 208 -11.71 9.50 -10.48
C ASP A 208 -11.86 10.28 -11.80
N ILE A 209 -12.14 9.53 -12.87
CA ILE A 209 -12.45 10.09 -14.19
C ILE A 209 -13.96 10.38 -14.26
N THR A 210 -14.31 11.62 -14.55
CA THR A 210 -15.72 12.04 -14.64
C THR A 210 -16.08 12.49 -16.04
N PHE A 211 -17.30 12.17 -16.49
CA PHE A 211 -17.83 12.60 -17.77
C PHE A 211 -19.15 13.35 -17.57
N ASN A 212 -19.14 14.65 -17.84
CA ASN A 212 -20.30 15.52 -17.67
C ASN A 212 -20.42 16.49 -18.84
N ASN A 213 -21.63 16.57 -19.44
CA ASN A 213 -21.94 17.51 -20.53
C ASN A 213 -20.93 17.48 -21.70
N GLY A 214 -20.48 16.30 -22.11
CA GLY A 214 -19.51 16.13 -23.20
C GLY A 214 -18.06 16.49 -22.82
N ILE A 215 -17.79 16.75 -21.55
CA ILE A 215 -16.44 17.00 -21.03
C ILE A 215 -16.00 15.77 -20.24
N LEU A 216 -14.88 15.18 -20.66
CA LEU A 216 -14.18 14.13 -19.92
C LEU A 216 -13.08 14.79 -19.09
N GLU A 217 -13.28 14.86 -17.77
CA GLU A 217 -12.28 15.36 -16.83
C GLU A 217 -11.38 14.21 -16.37
N ILE A 218 -10.07 14.33 -16.63
CA ILE A 218 -9.07 13.31 -16.29
C ILE A 218 -8.06 13.91 -15.30
N PRO A 219 -7.87 13.30 -14.11
CA PRO A 219 -6.82 13.71 -13.18
C PRO A 219 -5.41 13.62 -13.80
N GLN A 220 -4.54 14.57 -13.47
CA GLN A 220 -3.15 14.52 -13.93
C GLN A 220 -2.35 13.46 -13.18
N LEU A 221 -1.98 12.38 -13.87
CA LEU A 221 -0.98 11.41 -13.43
C LEU A 221 0.38 11.77 -14.03
N LYS A 222 1.42 11.83 -13.19
CA LYS A 222 2.81 11.95 -13.64
C LYS A 222 3.44 10.58 -13.71
N ILE A 223 4.11 10.29 -14.82
CA ILE A 223 4.75 8.99 -15.05
C ILE A 223 6.26 9.17 -14.87
N TYR A 224 6.83 8.34 -14.01
CA TYR A 224 8.27 8.21 -13.79
C TYR A 224 8.62 6.72 -13.79
N ASP A 225 9.87 6.35 -14.06
CA ASP A 225 10.28 4.95 -14.24
C ASP A 225 9.82 4.02 -13.10
N VAL A 226 9.84 4.52 -11.86
CA VAL A 226 9.47 3.75 -10.67
C VAL A 226 7.97 3.49 -10.53
N ILE A 227 7.10 4.28 -11.19
CA ILE A 227 5.64 4.13 -11.07
C ILE A 227 5.14 2.81 -11.68
N GLU A 228 5.92 2.24 -12.59
CA GLU A 228 5.65 0.94 -13.20
C GLU A 228 5.62 -0.18 -12.15
N ILE A 229 6.43 -0.07 -11.09
CA ILE A 229 6.44 -1.00 -9.95
C ILE A 229 5.08 -0.97 -9.25
N LEU A 230 4.57 0.23 -8.94
CA LEU A 230 3.28 0.40 -8.29
C LEU A 230 2.15 -0.17 -9.15
N PHE A 231 2.08 0.22 -10.42
CA PHE A 231 1.00 -0.21 -11.32
C PHE A 231 0.98 -1.71 -11.54
N ARG A 232 2.12 -2.36 -11.77
CA ARG A 232 2.18 -3.82 -11.97
C ARG A 232 1.67 -4.57 -10.74
N ASN A 233 2.06 -4.15 -9.54
CA ASN A 233 1.66 -4.82 -8.31
C ASN A 233 0.18 -4.59 -7.98
N LEU A 234 -0.34 -3.38 -8.21
CA LEU A 234 -1.77 -3.10 -8.06
C LEU A 234 -2.62 -3.86 -9.09
N GLN A 235 -2.17 -3.91 -10.35
CA GLN A 235 -2.86 -4.66 -11.39
C GLN A 235 -2.87 -6.17 -11.09
N ALA A 236 -1.72 -6.74 -10.67
CA ALA A 236 -1.64 -8.13 -10.25
C ALA A 236 -2.55 -8.41 -9.05
N PHE A 237 -2.58 -7.50 -8.07
CA PHE A 237 -3.47 -7.61 -6.92
C PHE A 237 -4.95 -7.65 -7.34
N GLU A 238 -5.36 -6.74 -8.22
CA GLU A 238 -6.73 -6.69 -8.78
C GLU A 238 -7.12 -7.95 -9.54
N GLN A 239 -6.22 -8.47 -10.36
CA GLN A 239 -6.46 -9.70 -11.13
C GLN A 239 -6.61 -10.93 -10.22
N CYS A 240 -5.90 -10.97 -9.09
CA CYS A 240 -5.97 -12.08 -8.14
C CYS A 240 -7.18 -12.00 -7.19
N HIS A 241 -7.57 -10.80 -6.75
CA HIS A 241 -8.54 -10.63 -5.65
C HIS A 241 -9.92 -10.10 -6.09
N HIS A 242 -10.00 -9.39 -7.22
CA HIS A 242 -11.21 -8.63 -7.58
C HIS A 242 -11.94 -9.21 -8.80
N ARG A 243 -12.32 -10.50 -8.71
CA ARG A 243 -13.24 -11.14 -9.67
C ARG A 243 -14.64 -10.49 -9.77
N ASN A 244 -14.95 -9.56 -8.86
CA ASN A 244 -16.28 -8.93 -8.70
C ASN A 244 -16.39 -7.46 -9.16
N GLY A 245 -15.42 -6.96 -9.92
CA GLY A 245 -15.56 -5.70 -10.69
C GLY A 245 -14.99 -4.42 -10.07
N ASP A 246 -14.20 -4.51 -8.99
CA ASP A 246 -13.44 -3.37 -8.45
C ASP A 246 -12.01 -3.37 -9.06
N THR A 247 -11.92 -3.25 -10.39
CA THR A 247 -10.68 -3.32 -11.19
C THR A 247 -10.22 -1.94 -11.67
N PHE A 248 -10.23 -0.94 -10.78
CA PHE A 248 -10.03 0.46 -11.14
C PHE A 248 -8.66 0.73 -11.78
N VAL A 249 -7.61 0.11 -11.25
CA VAL A 249 -6.24 0.29 -11.77
C VAL A 249 -6.12 -0.41 -13.12
N ASN A 250 -6.62 -1.62 -13.24
CA ASN A 250 -6.61 -2.36 -14.50
C ASN A 250 -7.43 -1.65 -15.58
N ASP A 251 -8.61 -1.13 -15.26
CA ASP A 251 -9.46 -0.37 -16.18
C ASP A 251 -8.78 0.92 -16.62
N TYR A 252 -8.12 1.63 -15.70
CA TYR A 252 -7.35 2.82 -16.01
C TYR A 252 -6.19 2.52 -16.99
N ILE A 253 -5.40 1.49 -16.72
CA ILE A 253 -4.28 1.06 -17.57
C ILE A 253 -4.79 0.63 -18.95
N VAL A 254 -5.80 -0.25 -19.01
CA VAL A 254 -6.32 -0.76 -20.28
C VAL A 254 -6.91 0.36 -21.14
N ASN A 255 -7.59 1.34 -20.53
CA ASN A 255 -8.23 2.41 -21.29
C ASN A 255 -7.25 3.50 -21.77
N LEU A 256 -6.16 3.77 -21.04
CA LEU A 256 -5.15 4.76 -21.43
C LEU A 256 -4.11 4.22 -22.41
N PHE A 257 -3.80 2.93 -22.35
CA PHE A 257 -2.74 2.31 -23.16
C PHE A 257 -3.27 1.43 -24.28
N LYS A 258 -4.53 1.60 -24.72
CA LYS A 258 -5.00 0.90 -25.94
C LYS A 258 -4.07 1.25 -27.11
N PRO A 259 -3.33 0.29 -27.67
CA PRO A 259 -2.60 0.55 -28.91
C PRO A 259 -3.61 0.93 -29.99
N LYS A 260 -3.22 1.84 -30.89
CA LYS A 260 -3.99 2.05 -32.12
C LYS A 260 -4.16 0.68 -32.77
N ALA A 261 -5.40 0.26 -33.01
CA ALA A 261 -5.65 -0.81 -33.94
C ALA A 261 -5.07 -0.35 -35.28
N GLU A 262 -3.95 -0.92 -35.69
CA GLU A 262 -3.48 -0.79 -37.06
C GLU A 262 -4.50 -1.49 -37.95
N TYR A 263 -5.50 -0.74 -38.40
CA TYR A 263 -6.29 -1.15 -39.54
C TYR A 263 -5.35 -1.19 -40.74
N GLN A 264 -4.88 -2.39 -41.08
CA GLN A 264 -4.34 -2.66 -42.40
C GLN A 264 -5.51 -2.50 -43.38
N GLU A 265 -5.61 -1.32 -44.01
CA GLU A 265 -6.38 -1.16 -45.24
C GLU A 265 -5.67 -1.98 -46.32
N SER A 266 -6.33 -3.07 -46.75
CA SER A 266 -6.01 -3.85 -47.96
C SER A 266 -6.94 -3.45 -49.09
#